data_AF-A0A661DF08-F1
#
_entry.id   AF-A0A661DF08-F1
#
_cell.length_a   1.000
_cell.length_b   1.000
_cell.length_c   1.000
_cell.angle_alpha   90.00
_cell.angle_beta   90.00
_cell.angle_gamma   90.00
#
_symmetry.space_group_name_H-M   'P 1'
#
loop_
_entity.id
_entity.type
_entity.pdbx_description
1 polymer ?
#
loop_
_entity_poly.entity_id
_entity_poly.type
_entity_poly.pdbx_seq_one_letter_code
_entity_poly.pdbx_strand_id
1 'polypeptide(L)'
;MITLAQLTEMLDMQERLEIRIDGPDWRDKDHDYRLCIHMECAEIIDHMGWKHWKAVDTQPDWDAIAMELVDIWHFAMAYALCHVDFKPVMLYNDILEATSQLEHDADMIQLCVGLGYSMFANQRFALG
;
A
#
# COMPACT_ATOMS: atom_id res chain seq x y z
N MET A 1 -14.78 7.45 2.79
CA MET A 1 -13.88 6.79 3.75
C MET A 1 -14.17 5.29 3.73
N ILE A 2 -13.15 4.44 3.69
CA ILE A 2 -13.29 2.98 3.68
C ILE A 2 -13.95 2.52 4.98
N THR A 3 -14.80 1.48 4.94
CA THR A 3 -15.40 0.91 6.17
C THR A 3 -14.62 -0.31 6.64
N LEU A 4 -14.72 -0.65 7.93
CA LEU A 4 -14.10 -1.87 8.47
C LEU A 4 -14.56 -3.15 7.73
N ALA A 5 -15.83 -3.20 7.34
CA ALA A 5 -16.38 -4.31 6.56
C ALA A 5 -15.72 -4.42 5.18
N GLN A 6 -15.58 -3.30 4.46
CA GLN A 6 -14.87 -3.27 3.18
C GLN A 6 -13.40 -3.64 3.34
N LEU A 7 -12.72 -3.13 4.39
CA LEU A 7 -11.34 -3.49 4.69
C LEU A 7 -11.18 -5.00 4.92
N THR A 8 -12.09 -5.59 5.69
CA THR A 8 -12.06 -7.03 5.95
C THR A 8 -12.26 -7.84 4.67
N GLU A 9 -13.16 -7.42 3.79
CA GLU A 9 -13.38 -8.05 2.48
C GLU A 9 -12.12 -7.96 1.61
N MET A 10 -11.47 -6.79 1.52
CA MET A 10 -10.24 -6.65 0.73
C MET A 10 -9.09 -7.49 1.29
N LEU A 11 -8.98 -7.62 2.62
CA LEU A 11 -7.98 -8.48 3.24
C LEU A 11 -8.23 -9.96 2.92
N ASP A 12 -9.48 -10.42 2.89
CA ASP A 12 -9.82 -11.79 2.45
C ASP A 12 -9.51 -11.99 0.95
N MET A 13 -9.79 -10.98 0.13
CA MET A 13 -9.40 -11.00 -1.28
C MET A 13 -7.88 -11.04 -1.46
N GLN A 14 -7.11 -10.29 -0.66
CA GLN A 14 -5.65 -10.31 -0.67
C GLN A 14 -5.13 -11.68 -0.27
N GLU A 15 -5.66 -12.27 0.81
CA GLU A 15 -5.30 -13.62 1.25
C GLU A 15 -5.45 -14.64 0.11
N ARG A 16 -6.61 -14.61 -0.57
CA ARG A 16 -6.89 -15.50 -1.68
C ARG A 16 -6.00 -15.24 -2.89
N LEU A 17 -5.55 -14.00 -3.08
CA LEU A 17 -4.63 -13.63 -4.15
C LEU A 17 -3.23 -14.19 -3.86
N GLU A 18 -2.69 -13.98 -2.67
CA GLU A 18 -1.37 -14.50 -2.27
C GLU A 18 -1.34 -16.03 -2.33
N ILE A 19 -2.38 -16.70 -1.85
CA ILE A 19 -2.51 -18.17 -1.96
C ILE A 19 -2.51 -18.62 -3.43
N ARG A 20 -3.07 -17.83 -4.34
CA ARG A 20 -3.09 -18.16 -5.77
C ARG A 20 -1.72 -17.97 -6.41
N ILE A 21 -1.01 -16.91 -6.05
CA ILE A 21 0.30 -16.57 -6.60
C ILE A 21 1.36 -17.54 -6.10
N ASP A 22 1.43 -17.70 -4.77
CA ASP A 22 2.53 -18.36 -4.11
C ASP A 22 2.13 -19.57 -3.25
N GLY A 23 0.85 -19.94 -3.22
CA GLY A 23 0.39 -21.13 -2.52
C GLY A 23 0.01 -20.89 -1.05
N PRO A 24 -0.54 -21.91 -0.36
CA PRO A 24 -1.05 -21.75 1.01
C PRO A 24 0.01 -21.35 2.05
N ASP A 25 1.28 -21.61 1.76
CA ASP A 25 2.46 -21.31 2.57
C ASP A 25 3.14 -19.99 2.20
N TRP A 26 2.46 -19.10 1.45
CA TRP A 26 3.01 -17.82 0.99
C TRP A 26 3.64 -16.96 2.10
N ARG A 27 3.12 -17.03 3.33
CA ARG A 27 3.68 -16.32 4.49
C ARG A 27 5.06 -16.81 4.91
N ASP A 28 5.41 -18.05 4.60
CA ASP A 28 6.70 -18.65 4.96
C ASP A 28 7.80 -18.33 3.93
N LYS A 29 7.45 -17.64 2.84
CA LYS A 29 8.36 -17.37 1.72
C LYS A 29 9.23 -16.11 1.85
N ASP A 30 9.16 -15.40 2.98
CA ASP A 30 9.98 -14.22 3.30
C ASP A 30 9.99 -13.15 2.19
N HIS A 31 8.82 -12.87 1.61
CA HIS A 31 8.68 -11.80 0.63
C HIS A 31 8.90 -10.43 1.29
N ASP A 32 9.82 -9.64 0.74
CA ASP A 32 10.04 -8.26 1.19
C ASP A 32 9.02 -7.31 0.57
N TYR A 33 7.80 -7.32 1.11
CA TYR A 33 6.72 -6.42 0.67
C TYR A 33 7.06 -4.93 0.87
N ARG A 34 8.01 -4.58 1.74
CA ARG A 34 8.47 -3.19 1.87
C ARG A 34 9.26 -2.77 0.64
N LEU A 35 10.11 -3.66 0.12
CA LEU A 35 10.81 -3.45 -1.14
C LEU A 35 9.82 -3.35 -2.31
N CYS A 36 8.78 -4.20 -2.36
CA CYS A 36 7.72 -4.10 -3.37
C CYS A 36 7.07 -2.70 -3.36
N ILE A 37 6.65 -2.21 -2.19
CA ILE A 37 6.10 -0.85 -2.03
C ILE A 37 7.08 0.23 -2.52
N HIS A 38 8.38 0.09 -2.25
CA HIS A 38 9.39 1.03 -2.73
C HIS A 38 9.51 1.03 -4.25
N MET A 39 9.38 -0.14 -4.89
CA MET A 39 9.41 -0.25 -6.35
C MET A 39 8.18 0.42 -6.97
N GLU A 40 6.98 0.20 -6.45
CA GLU A 40 5.76 0.86 -6.97
C GLU A 40 5.75 2.38 -6.75
N CYS A 41 6.35 2.86 -5.65
CA CYS A 41 6.60 4.30 -5.49
C CYS A 41 7.53 4.85 -6.57
N ALA A 42 8.52 4.07 -7.03
CA ALA A 42 9.39 4.47 -8.13
C ALA A 42 8.64 4.47 -9.48
N GLU A 43 7.69 3.55 -9.67
CA GLU A 43 6.80 3.52 -10.85
C GLU A 43 5.93 4.78 -10.90
N ILE A 44 5.31 5.18 -9.78
CA ILE A 44 4.58 6.46 -9.66
C ILE A 44 5.46 7.63 -10.09
N ILE A 45 6.70 7.70 -9.58
CA ILE A 45 7.63 8.78 -9.95
C ILE A 45 7.87 8.78 -11.47
N ASP A 46 8.02 7.62 -12.10
CA ASP A 46 8.26 7.53 -13.54
C ASP A 46 7.07 8.06 -14.36
N HIS A 47 5.84 7.84 -13.87
CA HIS A 47 4.62 8.39 -14.48
C HIS A 47 4.43 9.89 -14.29
N MET A 48 5.17 10.55 -13.38
CA MET A 48 5.10 12.01 -13.15
C MET A 48 5.85 12.84 -14.20
N GLY A 49 6.57 12.23 -15.14
CA GLY A 49 7.26 12.96 -16.21
C GLY A 49 8.52 13.73 -15.76
N TRP A 50 9.19 13.30 -14.68
CA TRP A 50 10.32 14.00 -14.06
C TRP A 50 11.61 14.07 -14.90
N LYS A 51 11.73 13.27 -15.97
CA LYS A 51 12.97 13.10 -16.75
C LYS A 51 13.28 14.37 -17.58
N HIS A 52 14.14 15.23 -17.03
CA HIS A 52 14.55 16.47 -17.71
C HIS A 52 15.35 16.27 -19.01
N TRP A 53 15.82 15.05 -19.30
CA TRP A 53 16.59 14.72 -20.52
C TRP A 53 15.78 13.90 -21.54
N LYS A 54 14.55 13.49 -21.23
CA LYS A 54 13.71 12.67 -22.12
C LYS A 54 12.23 12.99 -21.90
N ALA A 55 11.54 13.35 -22.97
CA ALA A 55 10.12 13.73 -22.93
C ALA A 55 9.86 14.90 -21.96
N VAL A 56 10.69 15.94 -22.11
CA VAL A 56 10.53 17.24 -21.43
C VAL A 56 9.16 17.79 -21.81
N ASP A 57 8.34 18.16 -20.82
CA ASP A 57 6.92 18.56 -20.94
C ASP A 57 5.87 17.42 -20.99
N THR A 58 6.23 16.20 -20.58
CA THR A 58 5.23 15.13 -20.39
C THR A 58 4.37 15.44 -19.17
N GLN A 59 3.05 15.43 -19.36
CA GLN A 59 2.10 15.54 -18.24
C GLN A 59 2.05 14.22 -17.46
N PRO A 60 1.77 14.26 -16.14
CA PRO A 60 1.59 13.05 -15.36
C PRO A 60 0.52 12.12 -15.95
N ASP A 61 0.83 10.83 -16.04
CA ASP A 61 -0.12 9.80 -16.42
C ASP A 61 -0.93 9.38 -15.19
N TRP A 62 -2.05 10.07 -14.95
CA TRP A 62 -2.88 9.87 -13.75
C TRP A 62 -3.54 8.49 -13.68
N ASP A 63 -3.84 7.88 -14.82
CA ASP A 63 -4.44 6.54 -14.85
C ASP A 63 -3.41 5.49 -14.41
N ALA A 64 -2.16 5.61 -14.89
CA ALA A 64 -1.07 4.76 -14.43
C ALA A 64 -0.74 5.00 -12.96
N ILE A 65 -0.64 6.26 -12.51
CA ILE A 65 -0.41 6.60 -11.10
C ILE A 65 -1.49 5.97 -10.20
N ALA A 66 -2.76 6.00 -10.62
CA ALA A 66 -3.86 5.38 -9.86
C ALA A 66 -3.70 3.86 -9.75
N MET A 67 -3.21 3.18 -10.80
CA MET A 67 -2.91 1.75 -10.77
C MET A 67 -1.77 1.43 -9.80
N GLU A 68 -0.66 2.16 -9.85
CA GLU A 68 0.47 1.89 -8.96
C GLU A 68 0.13 2.12 -7.48
N LEU A 69 -0.79 3.05 -7.19
CA LEU A 69 -1.31 3.23 -5.83
C LEU A 69 -2.15 2.03 -5.36
N VAL A 70 -2.90 1.40 -6.27
CA VAL A 70 -3.60 0.15 -5.98
C VAL A 70 -2.59 -0.97 -5.73
N ASP A 71 -1.47 -1.01 -6.43
CA ASP A 71 -0.43 -2.02 -6.21
C ASP A 71 0.29 -1.82 -4.87
N ILE A 72 0.62 -0.57 -4.50
CA ILE A 72 1.07 -0.23 -3.13
C ILE A 72 0.09 -0.74 -2.08
N TRP A 73 -1.23 -0.58 -2.32
CA TRP A 73 -2.25 -1.03 -1.40
C TRP A 73 -2.29 -2.56 -1.24
N HIS A 74 -2.11 -3.32 -2.34
CA HIS A 74 -1.99 -4.78 -2.27
C HIS A 74 -0.79 -5.21 -1.42
N PHE A 75 0.38 -4.62 -1.64
CA PHE A 75 1.58 -4.96 -0.87
C PHE A 75 1.49 -4.53 0.60
N ALA A 76 0.84 -3.41 0.90
CA ALA A 76 0.57 -2.98 2.26
C ALA A 76 -0.35 -3.99 2.99
N MET A 77 -1.38 -4.50 2.33
CA MET A 77 -2.25 -5.54 2.88
C MET A 77 -1.53 -6.88 3.05
N ALA A 78 -0.73 -7.31 2.06
CA ALA A 78 0.06 -8.54 2.14
C ALA A 78 1.08 -8.50 3.29
N TYR A 79 1.78 -7.37 3.42
CA TYR A 79 2.67 -7.10 4.55
C TYR A 79 1.91 -7.20 5.88
N ALA A 80 0.75 -6.54 6.00
CA ALA A 80 -0.06 -6.57 7.20
C ALA A 80 -0.50 -8.01 7.57
N LEU A 81 -0.92 -8.81 6.59
CA LEU A 81 -1.34 -10.21 6.76
C LEU A 81 -0.20 -11.17 7.18
N CYS A 82 1.07 -10.81 6.98
CA CYS A 82 2.22 -11.59 7.42
C CYS A 82 2.54 -11.42 8.92
N HIS A 83 2.01 -10.39 9.59
CA HIS A 83 2.35 -10.12 10.99
C HIS A 83 1.46 -10.93 11.94
N VAL A 84 2.10 -11.69 12.84
CA VAL A 84 1.49 -12.76 13.66
C VAL A 84 0.36 -12.27 14.59
N ASP A 85 0.31 -10.96 14.87
CA ASP A 85 -0.72 -10.32 15.72
C ASP A 85 -1.71 -9.42 14.94
N PHE A 86 -1.74 -9.55 13.62
CA PHE A 86 -2.57 -8.70 12.78
C PHE A 86 -4.07 -8.88 13.06
N LYS A 87 -4.77 -7.76 13.29
CA LYS A 87 -6.23 -7.69 13.31
C LYS A 87 -6.68 -6.58 12.37
N PRO A 88 -7.70 -6.79 11.53
CA PRO A 88 -8.20 -5.76 10.60
C PRO A 88 -8.50 -4.42 11.28
N VAL A 89 -8.96 -4.45 12.53
CA VAL A 89 -9.24 -3.24 13.32
C VAL A 89 -7.99 -2.40 13.60
N MET A 90 -6.81 -3.00 13.69
CA MET A 90 -5.55 -2.28 13.90
C MET A 90 -5.22 -1.45 12.67
N LEU A 91 -5.21 -2.06 11.49
CA LEU A 91 -5.00 -1.34 10.21
C LEU A 91 -6.07 -0.30 9.96
N TYR A 92 -7.33 -0.59 10.29
CA TYR A 92 -8.41 0.38 10.18
C TYR A 92 -8.17 1.62 11.04
N ASN A 93 -7.70 1.44 12.27
CA ASN A 93 -7.38 2.56 13.15
C ASN A 93 -6.16 3.36 12.64
N ASP A 94 -5.14 2.67 12.12
CA ASP A 94 -3.97 3.33 11.53
C ASP A 94 -4.36 4.15 10.29
N ILE A 95 -5.28 3.64 9.46
CA ILE A 95 -5.89 4.36 8.33
C ILE A 95 -6.64 5.61 8.82
N LEU A 96 -7.48 5.46 9.84
CA LEU A 96 -8.27 6.57 10.37
C LEU A 96 -7.37 7.66 10.97
N GLU A 97 -6.33 7.29 11.70
CA GLU A 97 -5.36 8.23 12.25
C GLU A 97 -4.62 8.96 11.13
N ALA A 98 -4.07 8.22 10.17
CA ALA A 98 -3.36 8.80 9.03
C ALA A 98 -4.25 9.76 8.23
N THR A 99 -5.50 9.38 7.96
CA THR A 99 -6.45 10.22 7.21
C THR A 99 -7.00 11.39 8.00
N SER A 100 -7.06 11.31 9.34
CA SER A 100 -7.48 12.44 10.18
C SER A 100 -6.52 13.63 10.12
N GLN A 101 -5.27 13.39 9.71
CA GLN A 101 -4.23 14.41 9.55
C GLN A 101 -4.15 14.97 8.12
N LEU A 102 -4.94 14.44 7.19
CA LEU A 102 -4.97 14.89 5.80
C LEU A 102 -6.10 15.91 5.60
N GLU A 103 -5.85 16.98 4.85
CA GLU A 103 -6.89 17.95 4.47
C GLU A 103 -7.98 17.30 3.60
N HIS A 104 -9.21 17.81 3.65
CA HIS A 104 -10.45 17.18 3.17
C HIS A 104 -10.48 16.72 1.69
N ASP A 105 -9.56 17.22 0.85
CA ASP A 105 -9.48 16.92 -0.59
C ASP A 105 -8.41 15.86 -0.93
N ALA A 106 -7.84 15.21 0.07
CA ALA A 106 -6.80 14.20 -0.10
C ALA A 106 -7.37 12.89 -0.72
N ASP A 107 -7.22 12.78 -2.04
CA ASP A 107 -7.50 11.60 -2.85
C ASP A 107 -6.74 10.34 -2.36
N MET A 108 -7.17 9.16 -2.86
CA MET A 108 -6.57 7.83 -2.63
C MET A 108 -5.03 7.81 -2.61
N ILE A 109 -4.39 8.72 -3.37
CA ILE A 109 -2.94 8.94 -3.41
C ILE A 109 -2.36 9.26 -2.03
N GLN A 110 -2.92 10.25 -1.34
CA GLN A 110 -2.45 10.72 -0.04
C GLN A 110 -2.69 9.67 1.06
N LEU A 111 -3.76 8.88 0.93
CA LEU A 111 -4.07 7.76 1.81
C LEU A 111 -3.05 6.62 1.64
N CYS A 112 -2.76 6.20 0.41
CA CYS A 112 -1.79 5.12 0.16
C CYS A 112 -0.36 5.56 0.54
N VAL A 113 0.01 6.81 0.26
CA VAL A 113 1.29 7.38 0.72
C VAL A 113 1.33 7.50 2.24
N GLY A 114 0.23 7.96 2.88
CA GLY A 114 0.13 8.06 4.33
C GLY A 114 0.18 6.71 5.04
N LEU A 115 -0.42 5.68 4.44
CA LEU A 115 -0.36 4.29 4.91
C LEU A 115 1.03 3.67 4.74
N GLY A 116 1.66 3.89 3.57
CA GLY A 116 3.06 3.56 3.39
C GLY A 116 3.88 4.21 4.51
N TYR A 117 3.77 5.54 4.67
CA TYR A 117 4.48 6.30 5.70
C TYR A 117 4.21 5.83 7.12
N SER A 118 2.97 5.47 7.50
CA SER A 118 2.66 5.01 8.86
C SER A 118 3.22 3.60 9.12
N MET A 119 3.21 2.72 8.10
CA MET A 119 3.89 1.42 8.13
C MET A 119 5.42 1.57 8.20
N PHE A 120 5.99 2.65 7.66
CA PHE A 120 7.42 2.98 7.77
C PHE A 120 7.80 3.66 9.10
N ALA A 121 6.98 4.60 9.60
CA ALA A 121 7.30 5.45 10.74
C ALA A 121 7.11 4.74 12.08
N ASN A 122 6.13 3.85 12.17
CA ASN A 122 5.97 2.99 13.32
C ASN A 122 6.76 1.70 13.10
N GLN A 123 7.95 1.62 13.70
CA GLN A 123 8.65 0.36 13.99
C GLN A 123 7.83 -0.60 14.88
N ARG A 124 6.49 -0.45 14.98
CA ARG A 124 5.60 -1.29 15.79
C ARG A 124 5.49 -2.73 15.30
N PHE A 125 5.92 -3.00 14.07
CA PHE A 125 6.02 -4.34 13.51
C PHE A 125 7.46 -4.89 13.52
N ALA A 126 8.42 -4.13 14.04
CA ALA A 126 9.75 -4.64 14.35
C ALA A 126 9.81 -4.94 15.84
N LEU A 127 9.65 -6.23 16.19
CA LEU A 127 10.43 -6.99 17.18
C LEU A 127 9.62 -8.21 17.64
N GLY A 128 9.92 -9.32 16.97
CA GLY A 128 9.65 -10.70 17.36
C GLY A 128 10.59 -11.58 16.56
#